data_AF-A0A4S4LEP7-F1
#
_entry.id   AF-A0A4S4LEP7-F1
#
_cell.length_a   1.000
_cell.length_b   1.000
_cell.length_c   1.000
_cell.angle_alpha   90.00
_cell.angle_beta   90.00
_cell.angle_gamma   90.00
#
_symmetry.space_group_name_H-M   'P 1'
#
loop_
_entity.id
_entity.type
_entity.pdbx_description
1 polymer ?
#
loop_
_entity_poly.entity_id
_entity_poly.type
_entity_poly.pdbx_seq_one_letter_code
_entity_poly.pdbx_strand_id
1 'polypeptide(L)'
;MEWGNVQGGKLTWTPHPWAAHPLPHPDIPAKQFWDHAGDADAGQQMWRGPGGWMPASGLDAAGMHLITGGHPLPGMDPYWTPTRWVAPLYAQYPGVFLSPWLAPNPRNANCPHILWDAAVEPPDQIRRVTGRGTIVDFATTDFFKAPATHPSAKYLHVHLPGMRSSWGPVVVKNTSGISVGDVFNAVWAYLQTPISLNDVGTIIASRGMHHYEKTKYAMWRRCWSSAALYDYAASQGIKRVDLLEGTSVYWGFWLAYNPDGTWYLTMGFLPRTRAA
;
A
#
# COMPACT_ATOMS: atom_id res chain seq x y z
N MET A 1 -15.01 -33.68 -6.97
CA MET A 1 -13.69 -33.01 -7.02
C MET A 1 -13.65 -32.12 -5.80
N GLU A 2 -12.95 -32.57 -4.76
CA GLU A 2 -13.02 -32.00 -3.41
C GLU A 2 -12.20 -30.71 -3.30
N TRP A 3 -12.79 -29.70 -2.68
CA TRP A 3 -12.16 -28.41 -2.40
C TRP A 3 -11.34 -28.53 -1.11
N GLY A 4 -10.03 -28.67 -1.26
CA GLY A 4 -9.10 -28.67 -0.14
C GLY A 4 -9.01 -27.30 0.52
N ASN A 5 -9.28 -27.27 1.83
CA ASN A 5 -8.91 -26.28 2.83
C ASN A 5 -7.93 -25.18 2.36
N VAL A 6 -8.41 -23.95 2.22
CA VAL A 6 -7.57 -22.74 2.29
C VAL A 6 -7.36 -22.38 3.76
N GLN A 7 -6.78 -23.31 4.53
CA GLN A 7 -6.32 -23.06 5.90
C GLN A 7 -4.80 -22.92 5.89
N GLY A 8 -4.34 -21.74 6.35
CA GLY A 8 -2.97 -21.29 6.54
C GLY A 8 -1.83 -22.28 6.24
N GLY A 9 -1.09 -22.01 5.15
CA GLY A 9 0.11 -22.76 4.76
C GLY A 9 1.35 -22.35 5.55
N LYS A 10 2.16 -23.36 5.90
CA LYS A 10 3.47 -23.27 6.57
C LYS A 10 4.52 -22.71 5.60
N LEU A 11 5.33 -21.76 6.05
CA LEU A 11 6.38 -21.10 5.25
C LEU A 11 7.56 -22.05 5.00
N THR A 12 7.83 -22.36 3.74
CA THR A 12 9.17 -22.77 3.27
C THR A 12 9.69 -21.70 2.31
N TRP A 13 10.81 -21.09 2.68
CA TRP A 13 11.45 -20.00 1.97
C TRP A 13 12.22 -20.53 0.74
N THR A 14 11.92 -19.99 -0.45
CA THR A 14 12.80 -20.07 -1.62
C THR A 14 13.27 -18.67 -2.00
N PRO A 15 14.59 -18.42 -2.13
CA PRO A 15 15.10 -17.13 -2.57
C PRO A 15 14.77 -16.94 -4.06
N HIS A 16 13.93 -15.96 -4.36
CA HIS A 16 13.76 -15.49 -5.74
C HIS A 16 14.56 -14.21 -5.95
N PRO A 17 15.20 -14.04 -7.13
CA PRO A 17 15.82 -12.78 -7.52
C PRO A 17 14.74 -11.68 -7.52
N TRP A 18 15.06 -10.60 -6.85
CA TRP A 18 14.26 -9.40 -6.68
C TRP A 18 13.77 -8.87 -8.04
N ALA A 19 12.45 -8.79 -8.24
CA ALA A 19 11.87 -8.05 -9.36
C ALA A 19 11.49 -6.65 -8.86
N ALA A 20 12.12 -5.62 -9.42
CA ALA A 20 11.67 -4.25 -9.23
C ALA A 20 10.25 -4.13 -9.80
N HIS A 21 9.30 -3.63 -9.01
CA HIS A 21 8.04 -3.13 -9.56
C HIS A 21 8.09 -1.60 -9.45
N PRO A 22 7.97 -0.86 -10.57
CA PRO A 22 8.05 0.58 -10.57
C PRO A 22 6.79 1.14 -9.91
N LEU A 23 6.91 2.28 -9.24
CA LEU A 23 5.77 2.99 -8.67
C LEU A 23 4.96 3.61 -9.82
N PRO A 24 3.62 3.70 -9.75
CA PRO A 24 2.93 4.77 -10.47
C PRO A 24 3.50 6.07 -9.93
N HIS A 25 4.40 6.65 -10.70
CA HIS A 25 4.91 7.97 -10.42
C HIS A 25 3.68 8.88 -10.34
N PRO A 26 3.54 9.70 -9.29
CA PRO A 26 2.37 10.56 -9.13
C PRO A 26 2.08 11.35 -10.43
N ASP A 27 3.11 11.93 -11.03
CA ASP A 27 2.93 12.75 -12.22
C ASP A 27 2.71 11.98 -13.53
N ILE A 28 2.68 10.64 -13.50
CA ILE A 28 2.46 9.81 -14.69
C ILE A 28 1.01 9.29 -14.69
N PRO A 29 0.16 9.69 -15.65
CA PRO A 29 -1.18 9.12 -15.83
C PRO A 29 -1.12 7.59 -15.83
N ALA A 30 -2.05 6.92 -15.14
CA ALA A 30 -1.99 5.47 -15.01
C ALA A 30 -1.95 4.73 -16.35
N LYS A 31 -2.53 5.33 -17.41
CA LYS A 31 -2.38 4.83 -18.78
C LYS A 31 -0.90 4.77 -19.19
N GLN A 32 -0.09 5.80 -18.97
CA GLN A 32 1.35 5.78 -19.25
C GLN A 32 2.16 4.92 -18.28
N PHE A 33 1.68 4.75 -17.05
CA PHE A 33 2.33 3.89 -16.06
C PHE A 33 2.15 2.40 -16.38
N TRP A 34 0.96 2.01 -16.84
CA TRP A 34 0.69 0.63 -17.17
C TRP A 34 1.02 0.37 -18.66
N ASP A 35 0.61 1.20 -19.64
CA ASP A 35 0.98 1.06 -21.07
C ASP A 35 2.45 1.42 -21.35
N HIS A 36 3.36 0.46 -21.23
CA HIS A 36 4.73 0.56 -21.75
C HIS A 36 4.81 0.26 -23.26
N ALA A 37 3.89 0.77 -24.08
CA ALA A 37 3.87 0.50 -25.52
C ALA A 37 4.92 1.29 -26.33
N GLY A 38 5.70 2.19 -25.70
CA GLY A 38 6.55 3.16 -26.42
C GLY A 38 8.04 3.18 -26.06
N ASP A 39 8.51 2.39 -25.11
CA ASP A 39 9.89 2.48 -24.62
C ASP A 39 10.69 1.23 -25.03
N ALA A 40 11.48 1.37 -26.10
CA ALA A 40 12.16 0.25 -26.76
C ALA A 40 13.34 -0.32 -25.94
N ASP A 41 13.88 0.45 -24.99
CA ASP A 41 15.02 0.05 -24.14
C ASP A 41 14.62 -0.37 -22.71
N ALA A 42 13.40 -0.05 -22.27
CA ALA A 42 12.84 -0.55 -21.02
C ALA A 42 12.25 -1.95 -21.26
N GLY A 43 13.12 -2.96 -21.40
CA GLY A 43 12.73 -4.33 -21.72
C GLY A 43 11.53 -4.81 -20.91
N GLN A 44 10.35 -4.87 -21.54
CA GLN A 44 9.10 -5.54 -21.13
C GLN A 44 9.00 -5.97 -19.66
N GLN A 45 9.06 -5.04 -18.69
CA GLN A 45 8.77 -5.38 -17.29
C GLN A 45 7.26 -5.31 -17.07
N MET A 46 6.56 -6.24 -17.72
CA MET A 46 5.12 -6.49 -17.58
C MET A 46 4.82 -7.10 -16.21
N TRP A 47 3.68 -6.72 -15.63
CA TRP A 47 3.20 -7.24 -14.35
C TRP A 47 3.10 -8.78 -14.37
N ARG A 48 3.58 -9.44 -13.31
CA ARG A 48 3.47 -10.91 -13.12
C ARG A 48 2.29 -11.22 -12.22
N GLY A 49 1.22 -11.72 -12.82
CA GLY A 49 0.09 -12.28 -12.09
C GLY A 49 0.24 -13.76 -11.78
N PRO A 50 -0.74 -14.33 -11.04
CA PRO A 50 -0.87 -15.78 -10.93
C PRO A 50 -1.27 -16.30 -12.32
N GLY A 51 -0.27 -16.74 -13.10
CA GLY A 51 -0.45 -17.18 -14.50
C GLY A 51 0.54 -16.59 -15.50
N GLY A 52 1.43 -15.67 -15.10
CA GLY A 52 2.47 -15.12 -15.98
C GLY A 52 2.26 -13.67 -16.39
N TRP A 53 2.84 -13.30 -17.54
CA TRP A 53 2.94 -11.92 -18.03
C TRP A 53 1.59 -11.38 -18.51
N MET A 54 1.13 -10.24 -17.97
CA MET A 54 -0.06 -9.53 -18.48
C MET A 54 0.32 -8.19 -19.12
N PRO A 55 0.02 -7.96 -20.41
CA PRO A 55 0.16 -6.65 -21.03
C PRO A 55 -0.87 -5.66 -20.48
N ALA A 56 -0.43 -4.43 -20.20
CA ALA A 56 -1.30 -3.39 -19.67
C ALA A 56 -2.32 -2.81 -20.66
N SER A 57 -2.03 -2.88 -21.96
CA SER A 57 -2.90 -2.39 -23.04
C SER A 57 -4.18 -3.20 -23.23
N GLY A 58 -4.41 -4.19 -22.38
CA GLY A 58 -5.56 -5.09 -22.41
C GLY A 58 -5.99 -5.57 -21.03
N LEU A 59 -5.87 -4.74 -19.98
CA LEU A 59 -6.43 -5.07 -18.66
C LEU A 59 -7.95 -5.11 -18.75
N ASP A 60 -8.45 -6.29 -19.11
CA ASP A 60 -9.85 -6.66 -19.00
C ASP A 60 -10.29 -6.69 -17.52
N ALA A 61 -11.56 -7.01 -17.29
CA ALA A 61 -12.10 -7.10 -15.93
C ALA A 61 -11.31 -8.10 -15.05
N ALA A 62 -10.70 -9.14 -15.64
CA ALA A 62 -9.91 -10.13 -14.92
C ALA A 62 -8.55 -9.56 -14.48
N GLY A 63 -7.87 -8.80 -15.35
CA GLY A 63 -6.63 -8.10 -15.01
C GLY A 63 -6.83 -7.09 -13.87
N MET A 64 -7.91 -6.29 -13.92
CA MET A 64 -8.25 -5.37 -12.83
C MET A 64 -8.57 -6.12 -11.53
N HIS A 65 -9.25 -7.26 -11.62
CA HIS A 65 -9.52 -8.11 -10.46
C HIS A 65 -8.23 -8.51 -9.72
N LEU A 66 -7.18 -8.86 -10.46
CA LEU A 66 -5.94 -9.33 -9.86
C LEU A 66 -5.09 -8.22 -9.22
N ILE A 67 -5.29 -6.95 -9.57
CA ILE A 67 -4.45 -5.85 -9.06
C ILE A 67 -5.17 -5.12 -7.93
N THR A 68 -6.36 -4.63 -8.20
CA THR A 68 -7.13 -3.80 -7.28
C THR A 68 -8.25 -4.59 -6.61
N GLY A 69 -8.40 -5.88 -6.89
CA GLY A 69 -9.56 -6.62 -6.45
C GLY A 69 -10.85 -6.21 -7.18
N GLY A 70 -10.73 -5.70 -8.40
CA GLY A 70 -11.86 -5.43 -9.30
C GLY A 70 -12.27 -3.97 -9.36
N HIS A 71 -11.50 -3.05 -8.75
CA HIS A 71 -11.70 -1.60 -8.93
C HIS A 71 -11.03 -1.12 -10.21
N PRO A 72 -11.54 -0.05 -10.84
CA PRO A 72 -10.80 0.60 -11.93
C PRO A 72 -9.41 1.02 -11.44
N LEU A 73 -8.41 0.98 -12.32
CA LEU A 73 -7.08 1.48 -11.99
C LEU A 73 -7.12 2.99 -11.73
N PRO A 74 -6.13 3.56 -11.02
CA PRO A 74 -6.01 5.00 -10.83
C PRO A 74 -6.27 5.80 -12.13
N GLY A 75 -7.07 6.85 -12.08
CA GLY A 75 -7.37 7.69 -13.26
C GLY A 75 -8.22 7.05 -14.38
N MET A 76 -8.74 5.83 -14.22
CA MET A 76 -9.58 5.18 -15.23
C MET A 76 -11.09 5.43 -15.05
N ASP A 77 -11.53 5.93 -13.88
CA ASP A 77 -12.95 6.20 -13.62
C ASP A 77 -13.16 7.59 -13.01
N PRO A 78 -13.42 8.62 -13.83
CA PRO A 78 -13.62 9.98 -13.34
C PRO A 78 -14.89 10.16 -12.49
N TYR A 79 -15.84 9.21 -12.57
CA TYR A 79 -17.11 9.23 -11.84
C TYR A 79 -17.10 8.33 -10.61
N TRP A 80 -15.95 7.71 -10.30
CA TRP A 80 -15.82 6.79 -9.19
C TRP A 80 -16.20 7.43 -7.86
N THR A 81 -16.97 6.70 -7.05
CA THR A 81 -17.25 7.04 -5.65
C THR A 81 -17.19 5.80 -4.76
N PRO A 82 -16.51 5.84 -3.61
CA PRO A 82 -16.33 4.63 -2.79
C PRO A 82 -17.61 4.16 -2.09
N THR A 83 -18.60 5.05 -1.93
CA THR A 83 -19.91 4.72 -1.33
C THR A 83 -20.77 3.81 -2.19
N ARG A 84 -20.43 3.61 -3.47
CA ARG A 84 -21.12 2.68 -4.38
C ARG A 84 -20.49 1.30 -4.40
N TRP A 85 -19.61 0.98 -3.46
CA TRP A 85 -19.07 -0.37 -3.41
C TRP A 85 -20.13 -1.37 -2.99
N VAL A 86 -20.69 -2.00 -4.01
CA VAL A 86 -21.26 -3.33 -3.92
C VAL A 86 -20.07 -4.25 -4.23
N ALA A 87 -19.85 -5.29 -3.41
CA ALA A 87 -18.88 -6.33 -3.76
C ALA A 87 -19.11 -6.69 -5.23
N PRO A 88 -18.09 -6.58 -6.10
CA PRO A 88 -18.31 -6.63 -7.54
C PRO A 88 -19.16 -7.84 -7.90
N LEU A 89 -20.20 -7.62 -8.71
CA LEU A 89 -21.05 -8.68 -9.27
C LEU A 89 -20.24 -9.71 -10.08
N TYR A 90 -18.95 -9.44 -10.30
CA TYR A 90 -17.95 -10.36 -10.84
C TYR A 90 -17.57 -11.49 -9.86
N ALA A 91 -18.57 -12.11 -9.23
CA ALA A 91 -18.47 -13.42 -8.57
C ALA A 91 -17.99 -14.55 -9.53
N GLN A 92 -17.73 -14.21 -10.80
CA GLN A 92 -17.23 -15.08 -11.84
C GLN A 92 -15.71 -15.27 -11.78
N TYR A 93 -14.96 -14.36 -11.14
CA TYR A 93 -13.50 -14.50 -11.03
C TYR A 93 -13.12 -15.08 -9.66
N PRO A 94 -12.46 -16.25 -9.64
CA PRO A 94 -11.92 -16.79 -8.39
C PRO A 94 -10.76 -15.89 -7.93
N GLY A 95 -10.79 -15.45 -6.68
CA GLY A 95 -9.71 -14.65 -6.14
C GLY A 95 -10.10 -13.82 -4.92
N VAL A 96 -9.18 -12.92 -4.55
CA VAL A 96 -9.36 -11.99 -3.44
C VAL A 96 -9.72 -10.62 -3.98
N PHE A 97 -10.78 -10.04 -3.44
CA PHE A 97 -11.23 -8.69 -3.72
C PHE A 97 -10.78 -7.77 -2.59
N LEU A 98 -10.15 -6.65 -2.93
CA LEU A 98 -9.69 -5.65 -1.99
C LEU A 98 -10.82 -4.67 -1.67
N SER A 99 -10.91 -4.27 -0.41
CA SER A 99 -11.82 -3.20 0.01
C SER A 99 -11.53 -1.91 -0.78
N PRO A 100 -12.56 -1.19 -1.28
CA PRO A 100 -12.40 0.09 -1.98
C PRO A 100 -11.68 1.15 -1.14
N TRP A 101 -11.75 1.02 0.18
CA TRP A 101 -11.12 1.94 1.12
C TRP A 101 -9.61 1.68 1.25
N LEU A 102 -9.15 0.52 0.80
CA LEU A 102 -7.74 0.17 0.68
C LEU A 102 -7.21 0.34 -0.76
N ALA A 103 -8.07 0.43 -1.77
CA ALA A 103 -7.60 0.64 -3.13
C ALA A 103 -6.95 2.04 -3.30
N PRO A 104 -6.14 2.27 -4.35
CA PRO A 104 -5.76 3.62 -4.77
C PRO A 104 -6.98 4.36 -5.34
N ASN A 105 -6.92 5.70 -5.43
CA ASN A 105 -8.05 6.48 -5.96
C ASN A 105 -8.21 6.29 -7.49
N PRO A 106 -9.30 5.64 -7.96
CA PRO A 106 -9.56 5.43 -9.39
C PRO A 106 -9.89 6.71 -10.16
N ARG A 107 -10.28 7.80 -9.46
CA ARG A 107 -10.57 9.10 -10.08
C ARG A 107 -9.31 9.89 -10.40
N ASN A 108 -8.31 9.85 -9.53
CA ASN A 108 -7.07 10.62 -9.68
C ASN A 108 -5.94 9.98 -8.87
N ALA A 109 -4.91 9.48 -9.56
CA ALA A 109 -3.75 8.83 -8.94
C ALA A 109 -2.96 9.75 -7.97
N ASN A 110 -3.08 11.07 -8.14
CA ASN A 110 -2.37 12.07 -7.34
C ASN A 110 -3.12 12.56 -6.11
N CYS A 111 -4.38 12.18 -5.98
CA CYS A 111 -5.22 12.65 -4.89
C CYS A 111 -5.80 11.43 -4.20
N PRO A 112 -5.19 10.91 -3.13
CA PRO A 112 -5.73 9.76 -2.42
C PRO A 112 -7.10 10.12 -1.84
N HIS A 113 -8.08 9.22 -1.93
CA HIS A 113 -9.40 9.44 -1.36
C HIS A 113 -9.43 9.22 0.17
N ILE A 114 -8.41 8.55 0.70
CA ILE A 114 -8.13 8.45 2.13
C ILE A 114 -6.95 9.39 2.43
N LEU A 115 -7.18 10.37 3.29
CA LEU A 115 -6.18 11.33 3.71
C LEU A 115 -5.55 10.80 5.00
N TRP A 116 -4.31 10.34 4.88
CA TRP A 116 -3.54 9.82 5.98
C TRP A 116 -2.04 10.05 5.76
N ASP A 117 -1.38 10.77 6.66
CA ASP A 117 0.08 10.85 6.73
C ASP A 117 0.60 9.92 7.83
N ALA A 118 1.11 8.74 7.42
CA ALA A 118 1.55 7.71 8.35
C ALA A 118 2.73 8.13 9.24
N ALA A 119 3.43 9.23 8.90
CA ALA A 119 4.52 9.75 9.72
C ALA A 119 4.01 10.42 11.00
N VAL A 120 2.84 11.06 10.96
CA VAL A 120 2.38 11.94 12.06
C VAL A 120 0.96 11.65 12.54
N GLU A 121 0.09 11.11 11.69
CA GLU A 121 -1.31 10.86 12.03
C GLU A 121 -1.52 9.40 12.47
N PRO A 122 -2.01 9.15 13.70
CA PRO A 122 -2.48 7.83 14.09
C PRO A 122 -3.76 7.43 13.31
N PRO A 123 -4.07 6.12 13.21
CA PRO A 123 -5.19 5.62 12.38
C PRO A 123 -6.58 6.12 12.77
N ASP A 124 -6.78 6.55 14.02
CA ASP A 124 -8.02 7.15 14.52
C ASP A 124 -8.26 8.57 13.99
N GLN A 125 -7.25 9.21 13.41
CA GLN A 125 -7.32 10.54 12.80
C GLN A 125 -7.42 10.50 11.27
N ILE A 126 -7.54 9.31 10.68
CA ILE A 126 -7.68 9.16 9.23
C ILE A 126 -8.97 9.83 8.77
N ARG A 127 -8.86 10.59 7.68
CA ARG A 127 -9.98 11.28 7.04
C ARG A 127 -10.19 10.73 5.64
N ARG A 128 -11.37 10.98 5.06
CA ARG A 128 -11.66 10.65 3.66
C ARG A 128 -12.30 11.80 2.92
N VAL A 129 -12.08 11.84 1.61
CA VAL A 129 -12.75 12.76 0.68
C VAL A 129 -13.99 12.05 0.12
N THR A 130 -15.17 12.63 0.31
CA THR A 130 -16.42 12.10 -0.23
C THR A 130 -16.55 12.40 -1.73
N GLY A 131 -17.51 11.77 -2.42
CA GLY A 131 -17.80 12.06 -3.83
C GLY A 131 -18.18 13.53 -4.09
N ARG A 132 -18.62 14.27 -3.06
CA ARG A 132 -18.92 15.71 -3.12
C ARG A 132 -17.72 16.59 -2.76
N GLY A 133 -16.53 16.01 -2.55
CA GLY A 133 -15.32 16.74 -2.15
C GLY A 133 -15.29 17.16 -0.69
N THR A 134 -16.25 16.72 0.14
CA THR A 134 -16.21 17.03 1.58
C THR A 134 -15.24 16.10 2.30
N ILE A 135 -14.49 16.63 3.27
CA ILE A 135 -13.60 15.84 4.13
C ILE A 135 -14.39 15.44 5.37
N VAL A 136 -14.40 14.14 5.68
CA VAL A 136 -15.07 13.58 6.86
C VAL A 136 -14.15 12.60 7.58
N ASP A 137 -14.37 12.42 8.88
CA ASP A 137 -13.65 11.42 9.67
C ASP A 137 -13.93 10.03 9.12
N PHE A 138 -12.87 9.25 8.89
CA PHE A 138 -12.98 7.91 8.33
C PHE A 138 -13.00 6.85 9.44
N ALA A 139 -12.14 7.00 10.45
CA ALA A 139 -11.95 6.03 11.51
C ALA A 139 -13.21 5.73 12.35
N THR A 140 -14.13 6.69 12.43
CA THR A 140 -15.39 6.57 13.18
C THR A 140 -16.52 5.92 12.36
N THR A 141 -16.31 5.67 11.08
CA THR A 141 -17.33 5.13 10.16
C THR A 141 -17.32 3.60 10.11
N ASP A 142 -18.44 3.01 9.70
CA ASP A 142 -18.53 1.55 9.47
C ASP A 142 -17.59 1.07 8.35
N PHE A 143 -17.15 1.97 7.47
CA PHE A 143 -16.17 1.66 6.42
C PHE A 143 -14.80 1.29 6.98
N PHE A 144 -14.41 1.85 8.12
CA PHE A 144 -13.17 1.49 8.81
C PHE A 144 -13.25 0.09 9.43
N LYS A 145 -14.46 -0.34 9.82
CA LYS A 145 -14.74 -1.66 10.36
C LYS A 145 -15.06 -2.70 9.28
N ALA A 146 -15.24 -2.26 8.04
CA ALA A 146 -15.54 -3.16 6.92
C ALA A 146 -14.40 -4.16 6.71
N PRO A 147 -14.69 -5.37 6.18
CA PRO A 147 -13.65 -6.33 5.82
C PRO A 147 -12.62 -5.72 4.87
N ALA A 148 -11.34 -5.97 5.13
CA ALA A 148 -10.23 -5.53 4.27
C ALA A 148 -10.26 -6.23 2.91
N THR A 149 -10.71 -7.50 2.90
CA THR A 149 -10.83 -8.31 1.69
C THR A 149 -12.14 -9.09 1.65
N HIS A 150 -12.51 -9.54 0.45
CA HIS A 150 -13.53 -10.56 0.23
C HIS A 150 -12.92 -11.72 -0.58
N PRO A 151 -13.07 -13.00 -0.15
CA PRO A 151 -13.51 -13.39 1.18
C PRO A 151 -12.62 -12.78 2.27
N SER A 152 -13.15 -12.67 3.48
CA SER A 152 -12.44 -12.03 4.59
C SER A 152 -11.22 -12.86 5.01
N ALA A 153 -10.03 -12.29 4.85
CA ALA A 153 -8.78 -12.92 5.27
C ALA A 153 -8.63 -12.84 6.79
N LYS A 154 -8.08 -13.88 7.40
CA LYS A 154 -7.73 -13.91 8.85
C LYS A 154 -6.25 -13.67 9.13
N TYR A 155 -5.44 -13.74 8.07
CA TYR A 155 -4.01 -13.57 8.09
C TYR A 155 -3.60 -12.84 6.81
N LEU A 156 -2.81 -11.78 6.95
CA LEU A 156 -2.46 -10.90 5.84
C LEU A 156 -1.02 -10.42 5.98
N HIS A 157 -0.27 -10.50 4.89
CA HIS A 157 1.03 -9.82 4.75
C HIS A 157 0.85 -8.53 3.99
N VAL A 158 1.39 -7.44 4.55
CA VAL A 158 1.47 -6.14 3.87
C VAL A 158 2.94 -5.80 3.68
N HIS A 159 3.32 -5.58 2.43
CA HIS A 159 4.66 -5.27 2.01
C HIS A 159 4.79 -3.78 1.76
N LEU A 160 5.80 -3.17 2.38
CA LEU A 160 6.19 -1.79 2.13
C LEU A 160 7.44 -1.79 1.24
N PRO A 161 7.39 -1.15 0.06
CA PRO A 161 8.54 -1.04 -0.83
C PRO A 161 9.76 -0.50 -0.09
N GLY A 162 10.93 -1.10 -0.32
CA GLY A 162 12.18 -0.67 0.32
C GLY A 162 12.33 -1.03 1.80
N MET A 163 11.34 -1.61 2.48
CA MET A 163 11.47 -2.04 3.90
C MET A 163 11.55 -3.55 4.08
N ARG A 164 11.07 -4.32 3.09
CA ARG A 164 10.97 -5.78 3.15
C ARG A 164 12.29 -6.47 3.52
N SER A 165 13.41 -6.02 2.94
CA SER A 165 14.72 -6.64 3.16
C SER A 165 15.28 -6.42 4.57
N SER A 166 14.82 -5.37 5.26
CA SER A 166 15.35 -5.00 6.58
C SER A 166 14.53 -5.58 7.73
N TRP A 167 13.19 -5.51 7.66
CA TRP A 167 12.33 -5.90 8.80
C TRP A 167 11.19 -6.85 8.43
N GLY A 168 11.16 -7.35 7.19
CA GLY A 168 10.08 -8.21 6.71
C GLY A 168 8.75 -7.48 6.52
N PRO A 169 7.67 -8.20 6.20
CA PRO A 169 6.35 -7.62 5.98
C PRO A 169 5.67 -7.25 7.29
N VAL A 170 4.68 -6.35 7.20
CA VAL A 170 3.70 -6.16 8.27
C VAL A 170 2.78 -7.38 8.29
N VAL A 171 2.60 -7.99 9.46
CA VAL A 171 1.75 -9.16 9.63
C VAL A 171 0.48 -8.77 10.38
N VAL A 172 -0.67 -8.90 9.73
CA VAL A 172 -1.98 -8.63 10.33
C VAL A 172 -2.70 -9.96 10.57
N LYS A 173 -3.23 -10.15 11.79
CA LYS A 173 -3.91 -11.37 12.21
C LYS A 173 -5.19 -11.02 12.95
N ASN A 174 -6.31 -11.59 12.53
CA ASN A 174 -7.59 -11.46 13.23
C ASN A 174 -8.45 -12.70 12.96
N THR A 175 -8.85 -13.41 14.02
CA THR A 175 -9.62 -14.67 13.92
C THR A 175 -11.03 -14.47 13.39
N SER A 176 -11.60 -13.28 13.60
CA SER A 176 -12.93 -12.87 13.14
C SER A 176 -12.93 -12.34 11.70
N GLY A 177 -11.76 -12.20 11.08
CA GLY A 177 -11.57 -11.53 9.80
C GLY A 177 -10.93 -10.15 9.99
N ILE A 178 -10.04 -9.79 9.06
CA ILE A 178 -9.27 -8.55 9.10
C ILE A 178 -10.13 -7.42 8.54
N SER A 179 -10.28 -6.35 9.33
CA SER A 179 -10.94 -5.11 8.91
C SER A 179 -9.96 -4.14 8.23
N VAL A 180 -10.50 -3.14 7.52
CA VAL A 180 -9.71 -2.02 6.96
C VAL A 180 -8.90 -1.33 8.07
N GLY A 181 -9.50 -1.11 9.23
CA GLY A 181 -8.86 -0.50 10.38
C GLY A 181 -7.71 -1.33 10.96
N ASP A 182 -7.85 -2.66 11.00
CA ASP A 182 -6.76 -3.55 11.44
C ASP A 182 -5.51 -3.38 10.56
N VAL A 183 -5.70 -3.22 9.24
CA VAL A 183 -4.60 -2.99 8.28
C VAL A 183 -3.90 -1.67 8.57
N PHE A 184 -4.64 -0.55 8.69
CA PHE A 184 -4.07 0.76 8.99
C PHE A 184 -3.35 0.78 10.34
N ASN A 185 -3.93 0.17 11.38
CA ASN A 185 -3.31 0.05 12.70
C ASN A 185 -2.00 -0.73 12.68
N ALA A 186 -1.99 -1.89 12.01
CA ALA A 186 -0.78 -2.71 11.93
C ALA A 186 0.34 -2.00 11.15
N VAL A 187 0.02 -1.34 10.03
CA VAL A 187 0.98 -0.57 9.24
C VAL A 187 1.54 0.59 10.05
N TRP A 188 0.68 1.35 10.73
CA TRP A 188 1.12 2.48 11.55
C TRP A 188 2.04 2.02 12.68
N ALA A 189 1.66 0.99 13.43
CA ALA A 189 2.49 0.44 14.51
C ALA A 189 3.86 -0.03 14.00
N TYR A 190 3.89 -0.69 12.84
CA TYR A 190 5.13 -1.09 12.19
C TYR A 190 6.00 0.11 11.81
N LEU A 191 5.42 1.12 11.16
CA LEU A 191 6.12 2.32 10.68
C LEU A 191 6.64 3.20 11.82
N GLN A 192 5.92 3.23 12.95
CA GLN A 192 6.28 4.03 14.12
C GLN A 192 7.34 3.37 15.02
N THR A 193 7.78 2.16 14.69
CA THR A 193 8.84 1.46 15.42
C THR A 193 10.18 2.21 15.23
N PRO A 194 10.90 2.57 16.32
CA PRO A 194 12.25 3.12 16.25
C PRO A 194 13.22 2.13 15.59
N ILE A 195 14.16 2.63 14.80
CA ILE A 195 15.23 1.80 14.23
C ILE A 195 16.42 1.73 15.20
N SER A 196 17.09 0.59 15.24
CA SER A 196 18.28 0.41 16.09
C SER A 196 19.52 1.07 15.47
N LEU A 197 20.56 1.30 16.28
CA LEU A 197 21.86 1.76 15.77
C LEU A 197 22.48 0.76 14.76
N ASN A 198 22.21 -0.53 14.94
CA ASN A 198 22.65 -1.56 13.99
C ASN A 198 21.91 -1.45 12.64
N ASP A 199 20.61 -1.15 12.67
CA ASP A 199 19.85 -0.86 11.45
C ASP A 199 20.42 0.38 10.73
N VAL A 200 20.76 1.44 11.48
CA VAL A 200 21.40 2.63 10.92
C VAL A 200 22.71 2.29 10.23
N GLY A 201 23.58 1.52 10.88
CA GLY A 201 24.84 1.05 10.26
C GLY A 201 24.59 0.25 8.98
N THR A 202 23.58 -0.61 8.98
CA THR A 202 23.18 -1.41 7.81
C THR A 202 22.65 -0.53 6.67
N ILE A 203 21.87 0.51 6.97
CA ILE A 203 21.36 1.47 5.98
C ILE A 203 22.52 2.27 5.38
N ILE A 204 23.44 2.76 6.20
CA ILE A 204 24.63 3.49 5.72
C ILE A 204 25.49 2.58 4.83
N ALA A 205 25.71 1.33 5.23
CA ALA A 205 26.50 0.39 4.44
C ALA A 205 25.83 0.01 3.10
N SER A 206 24.51 -0.14 3.07
CA SER A 206 23.77 -0.61 1.89
C SER A 206 23.32 0.50 0.94
N ARG A 207 23.00 1.70 1.46
CA ARG A 207 22.47 2.83 0.69
C ARG A 207 23.37 4.06 0.72
N GLY A 208 24.39 4.09 1.57
CA GLY A 208 25.32 5.21 1.68
C GLY A 208 24.85 6.33 2.62
N MET A 209 25.80 7.20 2.97
CA MET A 209 25.60 8.30 3.93
C MET A 209 24.53 9.31 3.49
N HIS A 210 24.38 9.55 2.19
CA HIS A 210 23.38 10.47 1.65
C HIS A 210 21.94 10.07 2.00
N HIS A 211 21.61 8.79 1.88
CA HIS A 211 20.29 8.27 2.26
C HIS A 211 20.03 8.39 3.76
N TYR A 212 21.07 8.21 4.59
CA TYR A 212 20.97 8.42 6.02
C TYR A 212 20.67 9.90 6.37
N GLU A 213 21.32 10.86 5.72
CA GLU A 213 21.03 12.29 5.94
C GLU A 213 19.61 12.67 5.49
N LYS A 214 19.11 12.11 4.38
CA LYS A 214 17.70 12.28 4.00
C LYS A 214 16.74 11.69 5.03
N THR A 215 17.06 10.52 5.59
CA THR A 215 16.29 9.88 6.66
C THR A 215 16.25 10.76 7.92
N LYS A 216 17.39 11.34 8.32
CA LYS A 216 17.45 12.32 9.41
C LYS A 216 16.61 13.57 9.13
N TYR A 217 16.66 14.08 7.91
CA TYR A 217 15.83 15.20 7.50
C TYR A 217 14.33 14.88 7.56
N ALA A 218 13.93 13.67 7.16
CA ALA A 218 12.56 13.19 7.28
C ALA A 218 12.11 13.07 8.74
N MET A 219 12.97 12.52 9.63
CA MET A 219 12.74 12.52 11.09
C MET A 219 12.50 13.94 11.61
N TRP A 220 13.35 14.89 11.24
CA TRP A 220 13.22 16.29 11.67
C TRP A 220 11.89 16.89 11.21
N ARG A 221 11.50 16.68 9.94
CA ARG A 221 10.21 17.12 9.39
C ARG A 221 9.02 16.49 10.10
N ARG A 222 9.10 15.20 10.42
CA ARG A 222 8.08 14.48 11.19
C ARG A 222 7.92 15.10 12.57
N CYS A 223 9.02 15.36 13.28
CA CYS A 223 8.99 15.98 14.60
C CYS A 223 8.37 17.38 14.57
N TRP A 224 8.69 18.18 13.55
CA TRP A 224 8.12 19.53 13.37
C TRP A 224 6.64 19.52 12.99
N SER A 225 6.18 18.48 12.29
CA SER A 225 4.79 18.35 11.84
C SER A 225 3.89 17.61 12.81
N SER A 226 4.45 17.04 13.87
CA SER A 226 3.69 16.26 14.85
C SER A 226 2.89 17.18 15.76
N ALA A 227 1.72 16.70 16.22
CA ALA A 227 0.97 17.36 17.28
C ALA A 227 1.64 17.23 18.67
N ALA A 228 2.62 16.33 18.81
CA ALA A 228 3.39 16.16 20.05
C ALA A 228 4.45 17.26 20.22
N LEU A 229 4.93 17.44 21.46
CA LEU A 229 6.05 18.34 21.74
C LEU A 229 7.29 17.91 20.93
N TYR A 230 7.95 18.87 20.29
CA TYR A 230 9.09 18.62 19.41
C TYR A 230 10.19 17.80 20.09
N ASP A 231 10.61 18.19 21.30
CA ASP A 231 11.67 17.51 22.04
C ASP A 231 11.30 16.07 22.38
N TYR A 232 10.04 15.82 22.70
CA TYR A 232 9.53 14.47 22.92
C TYR A 232 9.54 13.65 21.63
N ALA A 233 9.08 14.22 20.51
CA ALA A 233 9.10 13.52 19.22
C ALA A 233 10.54 13.22 18.75
N ALA A 234 11.46 14.16 18.98
CA ALA A 234 12.87 14.03 18.66
C ALA A 234 13.58 12.99 19.55
N SER A 235 13.21 12.90 20.83
CA SER A 235 13.78 11.91 21.76
C SER A 235 13.42 10.46 21.40
N GLN A 236 12.37 10.24 20.59
CA GLN A 236 12.03 8.92 20.05
C GLN A 236 12.99 8.46 18.93
N GLY A 237 13.88 9.35 18.46
CA GLY A 237 14.86 9.06 17.41
C GLY A 237 14.24 8.81 16.04
N ILE A 238 15.03 8.14 15.19
CA ILE A 238 14.63 7.75 13.83
C ILE A 238 13.69 6.54 13.91
N LYS A 239 12.59 6.61 13.18
CA LYS A 239 11.60 5.54 13.05
C LYS A 239 11.61 4.95 11.64
N ARG A 240 11.04 3.76 11.45
CA ARG A 240 10.95 3.13 10.12
C ARG A 240 10.30 4.03 9.09
N VAL A 241 9.28 4.80 9.47
CA VAL A 241 8.61 5.77 8.59
C VAL A 241 9.55 6.83 8.03
N ASP A 242 10.63 7.18 8.72
CA ASP A 242 11.57 8.20 8.28
C ASP A 242 12.41 7.72 7.09
N LEU A 243 12.54 6.40 6.88
CA LEU A 243 13.16 5.82 5.68
C LEU A 243 12.33 6.03 4.40
N LEU A 244 11.08 6.47 4.53
CA LEU A 244 10.29 6.89 3.38
C LEU A 244 10.72 8.27 2.86
N GLU A 245 11.69 8.94 3.50
CA GLU A 245 12.29 10.20 3.02
C GLU A 245 11.28 11.32 2.74
N GLY A 246 10.16 11.33 3.48
CA GLY A 246 9.06 12.30 3.30
C GLY A 246 7.95 11.87 2.33
N THR A 247 7.99 10.62 1.85
CA THR A 247 6.90 9.96 1.11
C THR A 247 6.04 9.13 2.07
N SER A 248 5.30 9.78 2.96
CA SER A 248 4.53 9.12 4.03
C SER A 248 3.02 9.25 3.88
N VAL A 249 2.55 9.96 2.85
CA VAL A 249 1.11 10.12 2.59
C VAL A 249 0.59 8.86 1.93
N TYR A 250 -0.51 8.32 2.44
CA TYR A 250 -1.16 7.15 1.87
C TYR A 250 -1.53 7.34 0.40
N TRP A 251 -1.19 6.35 -0.44
CA TRP A 251 -1.61 6.31 -1.83
C TRP A 251 -2.72 5.29 -2.06
N GLY A 252 -2.51 4.07 -1.58
CA GLY A 252 -3.33 2.90 -1.90
C GLY A 252 -2.60 1.60 -1.58
N PHE A 253 -3.35 0.51 -1.52
CA PHE A 253 -2.88 -0.87 -1.53
C PHE A 253 -3.24 -1.56 -2.84
N TRP A 254 -2.45 -2.56 -3.22
CA TRP A 254 -2.78 -3.47 -4.31
C TRP A 254 -2.38 -4.89 -3.98
N LEU A 255 -2.99 -5.84 -4.67
CA LEU A 255 -2.69 -7.26 -4.55
C LEU A 255 -1.45 -7.61 -5.37
N ALA A 256 -0.64 -8.49 -4.80
CA ALA A 256 0.44 -9.16 -5.51
C ALA A 256 0.33 -10.66 -5.23
N TYR A 257 0.54 -11.46 -6.26
CA TYR A 257 0.43 -12.92 -6.19
C TYR A 257 1.80 -13.55 -6.36
N ASN A 258 2.05 -14.58 -5.57
CA ASN A 258 3.21 -15.43 -5.68
C ASN A 258 2.96 -16.58 -6.66
N PRO A 259 4.01 -17.19 -7.23
CA PRO A 259 3.88 -18.35 -8.12
C PRO A 259 3.19 -19.57 -7.47
N ASP A 260 3.21 -19.67 -6.14
CA ASP A 260 2.58 -20.74 -5.36
C ASP A 260 1.07 -20.50 -5.12
N GLY A 261 0.49 -19.45 -5.70
CA GLY A 261 -0.91 -19.09 -5.54
C GLY A 261 -1.23 -18.34 -4.24
N THR A 262 -0.25 -18.11 -3.37
CA THR A 262 -0.42 -17.21 -2.23
C THR A 262 -0.40 -15.75 -2.70
N TRP A 263 -0.90 -14.84 -1.86
CA TRP A 263 -0.97 -13.43 -2.19
C TRP A 263 -0.65 -12.57 -0.97
N TYR A 264 -0.31 -11.31 -1.22
CA TYR A 264 -0.05 -10.29 -0.21
C TYR A 264 -0.51 -8.93 -0.70
N LEU A 265 -0.65 -7.98 0.22
CA LEU A 265 -0.84 -6.57 -0.15
C LEU A 265 0.50 -5.87 -0.26
N THR A 266 0.59 -4.96 -1.20
CA THR A 266 1.67 -3.96 -1.23
C THR A 266 1.04 -2.59 -1.03
N MET A 267 1.72 -1.72 -0.29
CA MET A 267 1.27 -0.36 -0.02
C MET A 267 2.13 0.65 -0.76
N GLY A 268 1.49 1.69 -1.27
CA GLY A 268 2.15 2.84 -1.88
C GLY A 268 2.03 4.08 -1.00
N PHE A 269 3.00 4.97 -1.15
CA PHE A 269 2.99 6.29 -0.54
C PHE A 269 3.25 7.37 -1.59
N LEU A 270 2.76 8.57 -1.29
CA LEU A 270 3.01 9.80 -2.02
C LEU A 270 3.92 10.72 -1.21
N PRO A 271 4.70 11.58 -1.88
CA PRO A 271 5.32 12.71 -1.22
C PRO A 271 4.24 13.60 -0.60
N ARG A 272 4.50 14.12 0.59
CA ARG A 272 3.67 15.19 1.13
C ARG A 272 3.85 16.43 0.27
N THR A 273 2.88 16.72 -0.59
CA THR A 273 2.81 17.97 -1.34
C THR A 273 2.76 19.12 -0.34
N ARG A 274 3.60 20.14 -0.56
CA ARG A 274 3.45 21.40 0.18
C ARG A 274 2.09 21.95 -0.25
N ALA A 275 1.20 22.20 0.70
CA ALA A 275 0.06 23.05 0.42
C ALA A 275 0.62 24.36 -0.14
N ALA A 276 0.32 24.65 -1.40
CA ALA A 276 0.66 25.91 -2.04
C ALA A 276 -0.16 27.04 -1.40
#